data_AF-A0A8J4XW29-F1
#
_entry.id   AF-A0A8J4XW29-F1
#
_cell.length_a   1.000
_cell.length_b   1.000
_cell.length_c   1.000
_cell.angle_alpha   90.00
_cell.angle_beta   90.00
_cell.angle_gamma   90.00
#
_symmetry.space_group_name_H-M   'P 1'
#
loop_
_entity.id
_entity.type
_entity.pdbx_description
1 polymer ?
#
loop_
_entity_poly.entity_id
_entity_poly.type
_entity_poly.pdbx_seq_one_letter_code
_entity_poly.pdbx_strand_id
1 'polypeptide(L)'
;MACERRSTDVVWLLEKSPTSSFPGNRLPSRGEALEVFLFHHKIQKEVLFAAAASTAEKVLEVWRRANIPTSDVSWVKKKILKLYEEYGDLAKSKSRKTETEEMKRCIFRDSLEDMFDIAHSKAMEAKIPEEDKAFLEAQREDRQSCSMAGVDEKLKRATEEKRRKRQRMEEMKKKDAAASSSTLDRDVALESSTTSSSSNEETDDNDFKTPTPAKCPRRRPPKENKLTKELTPAWERDNLSIRAATSSYAAAAMSLGHDIEHITVSRSSIHRARVKNREEIAMSLSFKPEVPLVLHWDGKLLPSLADGRSLEERVAVLVSGEDTEELLDVPVSADGTGQAVAETVLKLVRESSWEGNIIGMAFDTTAANTGMVQGACIRIERAPEKPLVWLACRHHILEVVLKDVFEACMGPSSGLNIALFKRLQNRWPIVDQSRPQPLTPTALSYDEEAHRLEMLGHLKRLLDCGNHPREDYKEIILLSVAYLGGGVPTSFRAPGTYHMARWMAKAIYAVKIMLFHDQLEMSRRELAGIRRVAFFVTMVYAKYWNEAMIPSYAAKNTWISSLK
;
A
#
# COMPACT_ATOMS: atom_id res chain seq x y z
N MET A 1 41.34 2.22 32.91
CA MET A 1 40.10 1.63 33.45
C MET A 1 39.10 1.57 32.31
N ALA A 2 38.93 0.37 31.73
CA ALA A 2 37.99 0.14 30.64
C ALA A 2 36.57 0.10 31.22
N CYS A 3 35.71 0.99 30.72
CA CYS A 3 34.30 1.04 31.07
C CYS A 3 33.59 -0.13 30.37
N GLU A 4 33.12 -1.09 31.15
CA GLU A 4 32.35 -2.26 30.71
C GLU A 4 31.10 -1.81 29.93
N ARG A 5 31.05 -2.20 28.64
CA ARG A 5 29.84 -2.11 27.82
C ARG A 5 28.81 -3.07 28.39
N ARG A 6 27.73 -2.53 28.97
CA ARG A 6 26.54 -3.32 29.32
C ARG A 6 25.99 -3.99 28.06
N SER A 7 25.87 -5.31 28.10
CA SER A 7 25.22 -6.15 27.09
C SER A 7 23.79 -5.67 26.81
N THR A 8 23.53 -5.24 25.57
CA THR A 8 22.25 -4.70 25.09
C THR A 8 21.64 -5.60 24.02
N ASP A 9 21.32 -6.85 24.33
CA ASP A 9 20.61 -7.73 23.38
C ASP A 9 19.51 -8.58 24.06
N VAL A 10 18.85 -8.06 25.10
CA VAL A 10 17.67 -8.73 25.69
C VAL A 10 16.41 -8.22 24.99
N VAL A 11 15.67 -9.12 24.35
CA VAL A 11 14.40 -8.76 23.72
C VAL A 11 13.34 -8.53 24.78
N TRP A 12 12.69 -7.37 24.72
CA TRP A 12 11.59 -7.00 25.61
C TRP A 12 10.49 -8.09 25.59
N LEU A 13 9.94 -8.47 26.75
CA LEU A 13 9.00 -9.59 26.98
C LEU A 13 9.51 -11.03 26.78
N LEU A 14 10.61 -11.27 26.05
CA LEU A 14 11.18 -12.61 25.86
C LEU A 14 12.27 -12.94 26.91
N GLU A 15 12.85 -11.91 27.55
CA GLU A 15 13.89 -12.03 28.59
C GLU A 15 15.15 -12.81 28.15
N LYS A 16 15.25 -13.15 26.86
CA LYS A 16 16.34 -13.88 26.21
C LYS A 16 16.84 -13.11 24.99
N SER A 17 18.04 -13.42 24.55
CA SER A 17 18.62 -12.89 23.31
C SER A 17 18.11 -13.66 22.08
N PRO A 18 17.93 -13.00 20.92
CA PRO A 18 17.49 -13.68 19.71
C PRO A 18 18.48 -14.76 19.30
N THR A 19 17.98 -15.97 19.01
CA THR A 19 18.82 -17.12 18.66
C THR A 19 18.65 -17.49 17.19
N SER A 20 19.71 -17.94 16.53
CA SER A 20 19.68 -18.32 15.11
C SER A 20 19.06 -19.70 14.85
N SER A 21 18.79 -20.50 15.87
CA SER A 21 18.35 -21.89 15.75
C SER A 21 17.46 -22.32 16.92
N PHE A 22 16.57 -23.29 16.68
CA PHE A 22 15.72 -23.88 17.72
C PHE A 22 16.53 -24.84 18.61
N PRO A 23 16.39 -24.77 19.95
CA PRO A 23 16.97 -25.76 20.85
C PRO A 23 16.30 -27.13 20.62
N GLY A 24 17.11 -28.16 20.40
CA GLY A 24 16.68 -29.44 19.83
C GLY A 24 15.73 -30.30 20.69
N ASN A 25 15.09 -31.24 19.99
CA ASN A 25 14.26 -32.38 20.43
C ASN A 25 12.79 -32.12 20.80
N ARG A 26 12.26 -30.90 20.62
CA ARG A 26 10.83 -30.59 20.81
C ARG A 26 10.29 -29.73 19.67
N LEU A 27 8.96 -29.67 19.53
CA LEU A 27 8.32 -28.74 18.59
C LEU A 27 8.53 -27.30 19.10
N PRO A 28 8.69 -26.29 18.22
CA PRO A 28 8.96 -24.92 18.64
C PRO A 28 7.82 -24.30 19.46
N SER A 29 8.13 -23.47 20.45
CA SER A 29 7.10 -22.61 21.09
C SER A 29 6.88 -21.34 20.30
N ARG A 30 5.79 -20.62 20.63
CA ARG A 30 5.55 -19.26 20.14
C ARG A 30 6.73 -18.34 20.49
N GLY A 31 7.26 -18.41 21.71
CA GLY A 31 8.44 -17.64 22.12
C GLY A 31 9.67 -17.91 21.25
N GLU A 32 10.02 -19.17 21.03
CA GLU A 32 11.18 -19.53 20.21
C GLU A 32 11.01 -19.14 18.74
N ALA A 33 9.80 -19.30 18.19
CA ALA A 33 9.51 -18.86 16.82
C ALA A 33 9.69 -17.33 16.68
N LEU A 34 9.29 -16.57 17.70
CA LEU A 34 9.49 -15.12 17.75
C LEU A 34 10.97 -14.75 17.92
N GLU A 35 11.74 -15.49 18.73
CA GLU A 35 13.19 -15.28 18.91
C GLU A 35 13.96 -15.45 17.60
N VAL A 36 13.70 -16.54 16.87
CA VAL A 36 14.34 -16.82 15.57
C VAL A 36 13.93 -15.78 14.52
N PHE A 37 12.65 -15.38 14.52
CA PHE A 37 12.19 -14.30 13.65
C PHE A 37 12.89 -12.97 13.94
N LEU A 38 13.02 -12.61 15.22
CA LEU A 38 13.69 -11.37 15.61
C LEU A 38 15.20 -11.41 15.33
N PHE A 39 15.83 -12.58 15.34
CA PHE A 39 17.21 -12.74 14.89
C PHE A 39 17.33 -12.36 13.41
N HIS A 40 16.50 -12.94 12.53
CA HIS A 40 16.51 -12.62 11.10
C HIS A 40 16.15 -11.14 10.82
N HIS A 41 15.11 -10.63 11.48
CA HIS A 41 14.64 -9.28 11.22
C HIS A 41 15.54 -8.19 11.83
N LYS A 42 15.96 -8.32 13.09
CA LYS A 42 16.69 -7.26 13.81
C LYS A 42 18.21 -7.40 13.72
N ILE A 43 18.75 -8.62 13.71
CA ILE A 43 20.19 -8.86 13.68
C ILE A 43 20.68 -8.99 12.23
N GLN A 44 20.05 -9.86 11.42
CA GLN A 44 20.41 -10.02 10.00
C GLN A 44 19.86 -8.91 9.09
N LYS A 45 19.00 -8.03 9.63
CA LYS A 45 18.38 -6.88 8.93
C LYS A 45 17.59 -7.29 7.68
N GLU A 46 17.03 -8.50 7.69
CA GLU A 46 16.15 -8.96 6.62
C GLU A 46 14.81 -8.20 6.66
N VAL A 47 14.23 -7.99 5.48
CA VAL A 47 12.86 -7.47 5.35
C VAL A 47 11.86 -8.45 5.99
N LEU A 48 10.74 -7.95 6.52
CA LEU A 48 9.79 -8.75 7.32
C LEU A 48 9.37 -10.05 6.63
N PHE A 49 9.12 -10.01 5.32
CA PHE A 49 8.70 -11.19 4.56
C PHE A 49 9.83 -12.22 4.38
N ALA A 50 11.06 -11.75 4.16
CA ALA A 50 12.24 -12.61 4.07
C ALA A 50 12.54 -13.25 5.44
N ALA A 51 12.50 -12.47 6.52
CA ALA A 51 12.66 -12.98 7.88
C ALA A 51 11.60 -14.01 8.25
N ALA A 52 10.35 -13.80 7.82
CA ALA A 52 9.27 -14.77 8.01
C ALA A 52 9.51 -16.05 7.19
N ALA A 53 10.05 -15.93 5.98
CA ALA A 53 10.40 -17.08 5.14
C ALA A 53 11.54 -17.90 5.74
N SER A 54 12.65 -17.27 6.12
CA SER A 54 13.79 -17.94 6.74
C SER A 54 13.42 -18.57 8.09
N THR A 55 12.53 -17.93 8.86
CA THR A 55 12.00 -18.53 10.10
C THR A 55 11.07 -19.70 9.80
N ALA A 56 10.19 -19.58 8.80
CA ALA A 56 9.27 -20.66 8.42
C ALA A 56 10.01 -21.91 7.94
N GLU A 57 11.10 -21.76 7.17
CA GLU A 57 11.94 -22.88 6.75
C GLU A 57 12.52 -23.65 7.94
N LYS A 58 13.06 -22.92 8.94
CA LYS A 58 13.60 -23.54 10.16
C LYS A 58 12.52 -24.20 11.02
N VAL A 59 11.34 -23.59 11.12
CA VAL A 59 10.20 -24.21 11.83
C VAL A 59 9.79 -25.49 11.12
N LEU A 60 9.66 -25.47 9.79
CA LEU A 60 9.29 -26.64 8.99
C LEU A 60 10.33 -27.75 9.08
N GLU A 61 11.62 -27.43 9.19
CA GLU A 61 12.68 -28.42 9.40
C GLU A 61 12.46 -29.21 10.72
N VAL A 62 12.13 -28.51 11.81
CA VAL A 62 11.83 -29.16 13.11
C VAL A 62 10.59 -30.03 13.01
N TRP A 63 9.54 -29.56 12.35
CA TRP A 63 8.30 -30.31 12.17
C TRP A 63 8.45 -31.52 11.24
N ARG A 64 9.32 -31.42 10.21
CA ARG A 64 9.64 -32.55 9.32
C ARG A 64 10.33 -33.69 10.08
N ARG A 65 11.15 -33.37 11.08
CA ARG A 65 11.77 -34.36 11.97
C ARG A 65 10.77 -35.06 12.89
N ALA A 66 9.66 -34.42 13.20
CA ALA A 66 8.56 -34.98 13.99
C ALA A 66 7.58 -35.83 13.16
N ASN A 67 7.78 -35.95 11.84
CA ASN A 67 6.96 -36.76 10.94
C ASN A 67 5.45 -36.38 10.93
N ILE A 68 5.12 -35.13 11.28
CA ILE A 68 3.74 -34.64 11.31
C ILE A 68 3.45 -33.78 10.06
N PRO A 69 2.36 -34.04 9.31
CA PRO A 69 1.92 -33.20 8.21
C PRO A 69 1.65 -31.77 8.67
N THR A 70 2.30 -30.81 8.02
CA THR A 70 2.15 -29.39 8.32
C THR A 70 1.19 -28.70 7.36
N SER A 71 0.69 -27.54 7.77
CA SER A 71 0.01 -26.59 6.88
C SER A 71 0.97 -26.00 5.84
N ASP A 72 0.42 -25.40 4.79
CA ASP A 72 1.20 -24.76 3.73
C ASP A 72 2.17 -23.69 4.26
N VAL A 73 3.33 -23.55 3.60
CA VAL A 73 4.39 -22.60 3.98
C VAL A 73 3.85 -21.17 4.09
N SER A 74 2.92 -20.78 3.22
CA SER A 74 2.29 -19.46 3.25
C SER A 74 1.48 -19.23 4.52
N TRP A 75 0.84 -20.28 5.05
CA TRP A 75 0.09 -20.20 6.30
C TRP A 75 1.03 -20.10 7.50
N VAL A 76 2.14 -20.83 7.48
CA VAL A 76 3.19 -20.73 8.51
C VAL A 76 3.78 -19.31 8.55
N LYS A 77 4.12 -18.73 7.39
CA LYS A 77 4.59 -17.33 7.27
C LYS A 77 3.58 -16.35 7.86
N LYS A 78 2.29 -16.48 7.50
CA LYS A 78 1.20 -15.64 8.05
C LYS A 78 1.11 -15.74 9.57
N LYS A 79 1.25 -16.96 10.13
CA LYS A 79 1.20 -17.18 11.58
C LYS A 79 2.38 -16.55 12.32
N ILE A 80 3.59 -16.58 11.73
CA ILE A 80 4.79 -15.91 12.27
C ILE A 80 4.61 -14.37 12.25
N LEU A 81 4.13 -13.82 11.13
CA LEU A 81 3.88 -12.38 11.01
C LEU A 81 2.84 -11.89 12.01
N LYS A 82 1.74 -12.63 12.19
CA LYS A 82 0.71 -12.31 13.20
C LYS A 82 1.29 -12.29 14.62
N LEU A 83 2.14 -13.25 14.96
CA LEU A 83 2.81 -13.29 16.27
C LEU A 83 3.73 -12.07 16.48
N TYR A 84 4.42 -11.62 15.42
CA TYR A 84 5.23 -10.41 15.47
C TYR A 84 4.39 -9.13 15.56
N GLU A 85 3.24 -9.06 14.90
CA GLU A 85 2.28 -7.95 15.02
C GLU A 85 1.75 -7.83 16.45
N GLU A 86 1.31 -8.94 17.05
CA GLU A 86 0.87 -9.02 18.46
C GLU A 86 1.97 -8.49 19.41
N TYR A 87 3.22 -8.91 19.19
CA TYR A 87 4.37 -8.41 19.93
C TYR A 87 4.61 -6.91 19.73
N GLY A 88 4.53 -6.43 18.48
CA GLY A 88 4.73 -5.04 18.10
C GLY A 88 3.68 -4.10 18.69
N ASP A 89 2.42 -4.53 18.74
CA ASP A 89 1.32 -3.76 19.34
C ASP A 89 1.48 -3.60 20.85
N LEU A 90 1.93 -4.65 21.54
CA LEU A 90 2.27 -4.57 22.96
C LEU A 90 3.47 -3.65 23.21
N ALA A 91 4.45 -3.64 22.29
CA ALA A 91 5.61 -2.76 22.39
C ALA A 91 5.24 -1.27 22.26
N LYS A 92 4.22 -0.94 21.45
CA LYS A 92 3.70 0.44 21.33
C LYS A 92 3.10 0.95 22.64
N SER A 93 2.56 0.07 23.49
CA SER A 93 1.98 0.45 24.78
C SER A 93 2.94 0.29 25.97
N LYS A 94 4.24 0.00 25.74
CA LYS A 94 5.24 -0.32 26.80
C LYS A 94 5.31 0.66 27.98
N SER A 95 5.01 1.94 27.79
CA SER A 95 5.02 2.97 28.83
C SER A 95 3.70 3.09 29.63
N ARG A 96 2.60 2.50 29.14
CA ARG A 96 1.27 2.56 29.78
C ARG A 96 1.12 1.46 30.83
N LYS A 97 0.89 1.86 32.08
CA LYS A 97 0.67 0.97 33.24
C LYS A 97 -0.81 0.92 33.64
N THR A 98 -1.67 0.62 32.67
CA THR A 98 -3.10 0.37 32.96
C THR A 98 -3.31 -1.11 33.20
N GLU A 99 -4.22 -1.45 34.12
CA GLU A 99 -4.54 -2.84 34.48
C GLU A 99 -4.90 -3.70 33.24
N THR A 100 -5.63 -3.13 32.28
CA THR A 100 -5.97 -3.80 31.02
C THR A 100 -4.75 -4.10 30.14
N GLU A 101 -3.76 -3.22 30.08
CA GLU A 101 -2.55 -3.43 29.28
C GLU A 101 -1.57 -4.38 29.98
N GLU A 102 -1.53 -4.36 31.32
CA GLU A 102 -0.80 -5.35 32.11
C GLU A 102 -1.39 -6.75 31.95
N MET A 103 -2.72 -6.87 31.95
CA MET A 103 -3.42 -8.13 31.66
C MET A 103 -3.07 -8.65 30.26
N LYS A 104 -3.10 -7.80 29.23
CA LYS A 104 -2.70 -8.20 27.86
C LYS A 104 -1.24 -8.67 27.79
N ARG A 105 -0.33 -8.02 28.51
CA ARG A 105 1.08 -8.45 28.61
C ARG A 105 1.22 -9.78 29.33
N CYS A 106 0.43 -10.02 30.38
CA CYS A 106 0.41 -11.29 31.10
C CYS A 106 -0.07 -12.43 30.20
N ILE A 107 -1.24 -12.25 29.56
CA ILE A 107 -1.81 -13.23 28.63
C ILE A 107 -0.82 -13.55 27.50
N PHE A 108 -0.20 -12.52 26.92
CA PHE A 108 0.77 -12.73 25.86
C PHE A 108 2.00 -13.50 26.36
N ARG A 109 2.55 -13.14 27.53
CA ARG A 109 3.69 -13.83 28.14
C ARG A 109 3.39 -15.29 28.39
N ASP A 110 2.22 -15.60 28.95
CA ASP A 110 1.80 -16.97 29.20
C ASP A 110 1.68 -17.75 27.87
N SER A 111 1.19 -17.11 26.81
CA SER A 111 1.09 -17.73 25.48
C SER A 111 2.43 -17.98 24.78
N LEU A 112 3.54 -17.42 25.26
CA LEU A 112 4.86 -17.65 24.64
C LEU A 112 5.40 -19.05 24.95
N GLU A 113 4.91 -19.69 26.02
CA GLU A 113 5.25 -21.07 26.38
C GLU A 113 4.49 -22.10 25.53
N ASP A 114 3.34 -21.71 24.97
CA ASP A 114 2.50 -22.58 24.15
C ASP A 114 3.22 -23.03 22.86
N MET A 115 2.84 -24.21 22.37
CA MET A 115 3.35 -24.78 21.12
C MET A 115 2.99 -23.89 19.91
N PHE A 116 3.96 -23.66 19.02
CA PHE A 116 3.73 -23.02 17.74
C PHE A 116 3.11 -24.02 16.75
N ASP A 117 1.81 -24.29 16.90
CA ASP A 117 1.12 -25.36 16.16
C ASP A 117 1.02 -25.05 14.65
N ILE A 118 1.68 -25.83 13.80
CA ILE A 118 1.54 -25.74 12.35
C ILE A 118 1.04 -27.04 11.73
N ALA A 119 0.46 -27.93 12.53
CA ALA A 119 -0.12 -29.17 12.04
C ALA A 119 -1.20 -28.89 10.99
N HIS A 120 -1.31 -29.74 9.98
CA HIS A 120 -2.39 -29.68 9.01
C HIS A 120 -3.74 -29.95 9.69
N SER A 121 -4.83 -29.38 9.20
CA SER A 121 -6.18 -29.54 9.78
C SER A 121 -6.62 -31.01 9.87
N LYS A 122 -6.14 -31.85 8.96
CA LYS A 122 -6.36 -33.31 8.90
C LYS A 122 -5.20 -34.13 9.46
N ALA A 123 -4.29 -33.55 10.25
CA ALA A 123 -3.11 -34.28 10.76
C ALA A 123 -3.50 -35.51 11.61
N MET A 124 -4.60 -35.45 12.36
CA MET A 124 -5.10 -36.58 13.17
C MET A 124 -5.75 -37.70 12.32
N GLU A 125 -6.26 -37.34 11.14
CA GLU A 125 -6.89 -38.26 10.17
C GLU A 125 -5.86 -38.87 9.20
N ALA A 126 -4.66 -38.31 9.13
CA ALA A 126 -3.61 -38.79 8.25
C ALA A 126 -3.09 -40.17 8.70
N LYS A 127 -2.58 -40.94 7.74
CA LYS A 127 -1.95 -42.26 7.95
C LYS A 127 -0.54 -42.11 8.58
N ILE A 128 -0.48 -41.56 9.78
CA ILE A 128 0.72 -41.39 10.59
C ILE A 128 0.69 -42.45 11.71
N PRO A 129 1.85 -42.99 12.16
CA PRO A 129 1.92 -43.84 13.35
C PRO A 129 1.20 -43.25 14.57
N GLU A 130 0.57 -44.12 15.37
CA GLU A 130 -0.19 -43.72 16.56
C GLU A 130 0.70 -43.03 17.62
N GLU A 131 1.99 -43.40 17.66
CA GLU A 131 3.00 -42.79 18.53
C GLU A 131 3.23 -41.30 18.20
N ASP A 132 3.26 -40.93 16.91
CA ASP A 132 3.44 -39.55 16.46
C ASP A 132 2.17 -38.70 16.73
N LYS A 133 0.99 -39.32 16.66
CA LYS A 133 -0.29 -38.68 17.05
C LYS A 133 -0.34 -38.42 18.55
N ALA A 134 0.04 -39.40 19.37
CA ALA A 134 0.16 -39.26 20.82
C ALA A 134 1.20 -38.21 21.20
N PHE A 135 2.31 -38.11 20.45
CA PHE A 135 3.32 -37.06 20.62
C PHE A 135 2.74 -35.67 20.33
N LEU A 136 1.98 -35.49 19.25
CA LEU A 136 1.33 -34.20 18.91
C LEU A 136 0.32 -33.78 19.98
N GLU A 137 -0.51 -34.70 20.47
CA GLU A 137 -1.47 -34.41 21.55
C GLU A 137 -0.76 -34.03 22.85
N ALA A 138 0.27 -34.79 23.25
CA ALA A 138 1.06 -34.49 24.44
C ALA A 138 1.79 -33.12 24.34
N GLN A 139 2.30 -32.74 23.16
CA GLN A 139 2.89 -31.42 22.92
C GLN A 139 1.87 -30.27 22.94
N ARG A 140 0.61 -30.52 22.55
CA ARG A 140 -0.49 -29.53 22.64
C ARG A 140 -0.96 -29.28 24.06
N GLU A 141 -0.97 -30.32 24.89
CA GLU A 141 -1.37 -30.22 26.30
C GLU A 141 -0.26 -29.61 27.17
N ASP A 142 0.97 -30.13 27.04
CA ASP A 142 2.14 -29.61 27.73
C ASP A 142 3.38 -29.90 26.89
N ARG A 143 3.90 -28.84 26.26
CA ARG A 143 5.12 -28.88 25.43
C ARG A 143 6.32 -29.52 26.17
N GLN A 144 6.36 -29.43 27.50
CA GLN A 144 7.46 -30.00 28.28
C GLN A 144 7.32 -31.50 28.54
N SER A 145 6.12 -32.06 28.42
CA SER A 145 5.75 -33.43 28.84
C SER A 145 6.44 -34.56 28.08
N CYS A 146 6.89 -34.29 26.84
CA CYS A 146 7.52 -35.29 25.98
C CYS A 146 8.59 -34.64 25.08
N SER A 147 9.43 -35.48 24.47
CA SER A 147 10.43 -35.06 23.48
C SER A 147 10.45 -36.06 22.33
N MET A 148 11.08 -35.69 21.21
CA MET A 148 11.29 -36.58 20.06
C MET A 148 12.14 -37.83 20.40
N ALA A 149 12.65 -37.97 21.63
CA ALA A 149 13.46 -39.11 22.11
C ALA A 149 12.79 -39.95 23.22
N GLY A 150 11.51 -39.70 23.57
CA GLY A 150 10.77 -40.46 24.59
C GLY A 150 10.32 -39.65 25.82
N VAL A 151 9.61 -40.33 26.73
CA VAL A 151 8.91 -39.76 27.91
C VAL A 151 9.83 -39.70 29.14
N ASP A 152 9.94 -38.52 29.76
CA ASP A 152 10.67 -38.34 31.03
C ASP A 152 9.73 -38.54 32.24
N GLU A 153 9.86 -39.69 32.90
CA GLU A 153 9.04 -40.13 34.05
C GLU A 153 9.10 -39.16 35.26
N LYS A 154 10.14 -38.33 35.35
CA LYS A 154 10.27 -37.35 36.44
C LYS A 154 9.30 -36.17 36.26
N LEU A 155 8.93 -35.86 35.03
CA LEU A 155 8.06 -34.73 34.69
C LEU A 155 6.57 -35.08 34.78
N LYS A 156 6.17 -36.31 34.40
CA LYS A 156 4.79 -36.84 34.56
C LYS A 156 4.23 -36.65 35.97
N ARG A 157 5.06 -36.87 36.99
CA ARG A 157 4.66 -36.74 38.40
C ARG A 157 4.34 -35.29 38.79
N ALA A 158 5.04 -34.32 38.19
CA ALA A 158 4.76 -32.90 38.41
C ALA A 158 3.48 -32.43 37.70
N THR A 159 3.14 -33.05 36.57
CA THR A 159 1.92 -32.79 35.79
C THR A 159 0.66 -33.28 36.52
N GLU A 160 0.71 -34.46 37.14
CA GLU A 160 -0.38 -35.03 37.95
C GLU A 160 -0.75 -34.12 39.14
N GLU A 161 0.26 -33.47 39.74
CA GLU A 161 0.07 -32.56 40.87
C GLU A 161 -0.53 -31.22 40.44
N LYS A 162 -0.11 -30.66 39.29
CA LYS A 162 -0.75 -29.46 38.68
C LYS A 162 -2.20 -29.74 38.28
N ARG A 163 -2.51 -30.94 37.75
CA ARG A 163 -3.87 -31.39 37.41
C ARG A 163 -4.79 -31.40 38.63
N ARG A 164 -4.35 -31.96 39.76
CA ARG A 164 -5.11 -31.96 41.03
C ARG A 164 -5.38 -30.55 41.57
N LYS A 165 -4.45 -29.61 41.37
CA LYS A 165 -4.64 -28.20 41.78
C LYS A 165 -5.67 -27.47 40.92
N ARG A 166 -5.67 -27.66 39.60
CA ARG A 166 -6.65 -27.05 38.68
C ARG A 166 -8.07 -27.57 38.91
N GLN A 167 -8.25 -28.89 39.05
CA GLN A 167 -9.56 -29.49 39.31
C GLN A 167 -10.21 -28.99 40.61
N ARG A 168 -9.42 -28.80 41.67
CA ARG A 168 -9.91 -28.23 42.95
C ARG A 168 -10.40 -26.79 42.82
N MET A 169 -9.75 -25.95 42.02
CA MET A 169 -10.19 -24.57 41.80
C MET A 169 -11.47 -24.52 40.95
N GLU A 170 -11.63 -25.44 40.02
CA GLU A 170 -12.76 -25.50 39.10
C GLU A 170 -14.04 -26.03 39.79
N GLU A 171 -13.90 -26.99 40.70
CA GLU A 171 -14.98 -27.42 41.60
C GLU A 171 -15.43 -26.30 42.54
N MET A 172 -14.49 -25.50 43.04
CA MET A 172 -14.81 -24.35 43.91
C MET A 172 -15.60 -23.29 43.14
N LYS A 173 -15.18 -22.96 41.90
CA LYS A 173 -15.91 -22.05 41.01
C LYS A 173 -17.30 -22.55 40.61
N LYS A 174 -17.48 -23.86 40.40
CA LYS A 174 -18.80 -24.46 40.09
C LYS A 174 -19.76 -24.38 41.27
N LYS A 175 -19.27 -24.50 42.50
CA LYS A 175 -20.09 -24.31 43.71
C LYS A 175 -20.55 -22.87 43.89
N ASP A 176 -19.69 -21.90 43.58
CA ASP A 176 -20.03 -20.46 43.65
C ASP A 176 -21.02 -20.04 42.56
N ALA A 177 -20.89 -20.59 41.35
CA ALA A 177 -21.80 -20.32 40.23
C ALA A 177 -23.21 -20.93 40.42
N ALA A 178 -23.31 -22.11 41.04
CA ALA A 178 -24.59 -22.77 41.30
C ALA A 178 -25.42 -22.07 42.39
N ALA A 179 -24.77 -21.37 43.32
CA ALA A 179 -25.46 -20.58 44.36
C ALA A 179 -26.08 -19.28 43.82
N SER A 180 -25.66 -18.82 42.63
CA SER A 180 -26.03 -17.51 42.07
C SER A 180 -27.17 -17.58 41.04
N SER A 181 -27.68 -18.77 40.71
CA SER A 181 -28.62 -19.02 39.59
C SER A 181 -30.04 -19.41 40.04
N SER A 182 -30.56 -18.77 41.09
CA SER A 182 -31.95 -18.97 41.53
C SER A 182 -32.73 -17.65 41.66
N THR A 183 -32.76 -16.81 40.62
CA THR A 183 -33.81 -15.77 40.48
C THR A 183 -34.02 -15.35 39.02
N LEU A 184 -35.19 -15.74 38.50
CA LEU A 184 -36.07 -15.05 37.53
C LEU A 184 -35.83 -15.20 36.02
N ASP A 185 -36.66 -16.09 35.43
CA ASP A 185 -37.20 -16.03 34.07
C ASP A 185 -38.22 -14.89 33.88
N ARG A 186 -38.26 -14.28 32.69
CA ARG A 186 -39.48 -14.12 31.85
C ARG A 186 -39.21 -13.48 30.48
N ASP A 187 -39.96 -13.98 29.51
CA ASP A 187 -39.98 -13.75 28.05
C ASP A 187 -40.16 -12.29 27.56
N VAL A 188 -39.84 -12.05 26.27
CA VAL A 188 -40.75 -11.52 25.21
C VAL A 188 -40.05 -11.47 23.83
N ALA A 189 -40.83 -11.73 22.77
CA ALA A 189 -40.47 -11.90 21.37
C ALA A 189 -40.51 -10.62 20.50
N LEU A 190 -40.04 -10.81 19.24
CA LEU A 190 -40.46 -10.20 17.95
C LEU A 190 -39.58 -9.12 17.24
N GLU A 191 -39.16 -9.53 16.02
CA GLU A 191 -39.00 -8.85 14.71
C GLU A 191 -38.06 -7.64 14.42
N SER A 192 -37.09 -7.95 13.53
CA SER A 192 -36.78 -7.35 12.20
C SER A 192 -36.42 -5.86 12.03
N SER A 193 -35.20 -5.59 11.52
CA SER A 193 -34.94 -5.11 10.12
C SER A 193 -33.58 -4.39 9.97
N THR A 194 -32.73 -4.98 9.12
CA THR A 194 -31.85 -4.43 8.07
C THR A 194 -31.26 -3.01 8.13
N THR A 195 -29.94 -2.91 7.89
CA THR A 195 -29.37 -2.35 6.63
C THR A 195 -27.84 -2.50 6.60
N SER A 196 -27.34 -3.23 5.59
CA SER A 196 -25.92 -3.36 5.24
C SER A 196 -25.76 -3.08 3.75
N SER A 197 -24.88 -2.16 3.37
CA SER A 197 -24.48 -1.92 1.98
C SER A 197 -22.95 -2.04 1.85
N SER A 198 -22.52 -3.18 1.33
CA SER A 198 -21.15 -3.43 0.86
C SER A 198 -21.23 -3.83 -0.61
N SER A 199 -20.66 -2.99 -1.47
CA SER A 199 -20.54 -3.19 -2.91
C SER A 199 -19.41 -4.15 -3.24
N ASN A 200 -19.75 -5.40 -3.57
CA ASN A 200 -18.86 -6.34 -4.25
C ASN A 200 -19.22 -6.35 -5.75
N GLU A 201 -18.24 -6.10 -6.61
CA GLU A 201 -18.31 -6.43 -8.02
C GLU A 201 -17.92 -7.90 -8.19
N GLU A 202 -18.91 -8.78 -8.28
CA GLU A 202 -18.69 -10.12 -8.84
C GLU A 202 -18.83 -10.04 -10.36
N THR A 203 -17.76 -10.46 -11.02
CA THR A 203 -17.75 -10.83 -12.44
C THR A 203 -17.60 -12.33 -12.47
N ASP A 204 -18.71 -13.05 -12.61
CA ASP A 204 -18.69 -14.43 -13.07
C ASP A 204 -19.89 -14.63 -13.99
N ASP A 205 -19.61 -14.77 -15.27
CA ASP A 205 -20.51 -15.35 -16.26
C ASP A 205 -19.61 -16.19 -17.19
N ASN A 206 -18.95 -17.18 -16.61
CA ASN A 206 -18.53 -18.35 -17.37
C ASN A 206 -19.80 -19.14 -17.74
N ASP A 207 -20.04 -19.28 -19.05
CA ASP A 207 -21.18 -19.97 -19.65
C ASP A 207 -21.15 -21.48 -19.29
N PHE A 208 -21.66 -21.83 -18.11
CA PHE A 208 -21.85 -23.21 -17.68
C PHE A 208 -23.03 -23.82 -18.45
N LYS A 209 -22.72 -24.54 -19.54
CA LYS A 209 -23.71 -25.33 -20.27
C LYS A 209 -24.16 -26.51 -19.42
N THR A 210 -25.30 -26.35 -18.74
CA THR A 210 -26.05 -27.48 -18.19
C THR A 210 -26.71 -28.28 -19.32
N PRO A 211 -26.63 -29.63 -19.31
CA PRO A 211 -27.38 -30.45 -20.23
C PRO A 211 -28.84 -30.51 -19.79
N THR A 212 -29.67 -29.59 -20.30
CA THR A 212 -31.13 -29.62 -20.13
C THR A 212 -31.76 -30.36 -21.32
N PRO A 213 -32.82 -31.16 -21.14
CA PRO A 213 -33.43 -31.92 -22.22
C PRO A 213 -33.95 -30.98 -23.32
N ALA A 214 -33.71 -31.36 -24.58
CA ALA A 214 -34.04 -30.60 -25.77
C ALA A 214 -35.52 -30.17 -25.81
N LYS A 215 -35.79 -28.93 -25.41
CA LYS A 215 -36.88 -28.14 -26.00
C LYS A 215 -36.26 -27.27 -27.08
N CYS A 216 -36.71 -27.43 -28.31
CA CYS A 216 -36.34 -26.56 -29.44
C CYS A 216 -36.48 -25.09 -29.00
N PRO A 217 -35.38 -24.31 -28.92
CA PRO A 217 -35.50 -22.89 -28.68
C PRO A 217 -36.17 -22.30 -29.91
N ARG A 218 -37.33 -21.65 -29.75
CA ARG A 218 -37.80 -20.71 -30.76
C ARG A 218 -36.66 -19.71 -30.97
N ARG A 219 -35.96 -19.80 -32.11
CA ARG A 219 -34.89 -18.86 -32.45
C ARG A 219 -35.53 -17.48 -32.55
N ARG A 220 -35.31 -16.64 -31.53
CA ARG A 220 -35.63 -15.21 -31.65
C ARG A 220 -34.84 -14.66 -32.84
N PRO A 221 -35.43 -13.77 -33.65
CA PRO A 221 -34.68 -13.15 -34.74
C PRO A 221 -33.39 -12.53 -34.18
N PRO A 222 -32.26 -12.64 -34.89
CA PRO A 222 -31.00 -12.07 -34.44
C PRO A 222 -31.17 -10.58 -34.22
N LYS A 223 -30.82 -10.10 -33.04
CA LYS A 223 -30.82 -8.67 -32.73
C LYS A 223 -29.81 -7.96 -33.61
N GLU A 224 -30.17 -6.80 -34.14
CA GLU A 224 -29.26 -5.99 -34.94
C GLU A 224 -28.17 -5.40 -34.04
N ASN A 225 -26.90 -5.52 -34.46
CA ASN A 225 -25.79 -4.83 -33.82
C ASN A 225 -25.55 -3.50 -34.54
N LYS A 226 -26.13 -2.42 -34.01
CA LYS A 226 -25.97 -1.05 -34.52
C LYS A 226 -24.86 -0.28 -33.81
N LEU A 227 -23.97 -0.97 -33.09
CA LEU A 227 -22.87 -0.32 -32.41
C LEU A 227 -21.80 0.05 -33.44
N THR A 228 -21.57 1.33 -33.65
CA THR A 228 -20.56 1.81 -34.59
C THR A 228 -19.16 1.80 -33.96
N LYS A 229 -18.11 1.78 -34.78
CA LYS A 229 -16.72 1.75 -34.31
C LYS A 229 -16.30 3.06 -33.63
N GLU A 230 -17.03 4.15 -33.84
CA GLU A 230 -16.75 5.49 -33.30
C GLU A 230 -17.32 5.69 -31.89
N LEU A 231 -18.35 4.92 -31.51
CA LEU A 231 -18.99 5.01 -30.20
C LEU A 231 -18.08 4.51 -29.08
N THR A 232 -17.36 3.42 -29.31
CA THR A 232 -16.52 2.82 -28.26
C THR A 232 -15.32 3.72 -27.86
N PRO A 233 -14.56 4.36 -28.78
CA PRO A 233 -13.50 5.29 -28.41
C PRO A 233 -14.02 6.59 -27.80
N ALA A 234 -15.22 7.05 -28.19
CA ALA A 234 -15.86 8.21 -27.54
C ALA A 234 -16.11 7.91 -26.05
N TRP A 235 -16.72 6.76 -25.75
CA TRP A 235 -16.96 6.38 -24.36
C TRP A 235 -15.69 6.14 -23.53
N GLU A 236 -14.60 5.72 -24.16
CA GLU A 236 -13.31 5.56 -23.49
C GLU A 236 -12.64 6.90 -23.17
N ARG A 237 -12.71 7.86 -24.09
CA ARG A 237 -12.25 9.24 -23.83
C ARG A 237 -12.99 9.89 -22.66
N ASP A 238 -14.29 9.60 -22.53
CA ASP A 238 -15.11 10.08 -21.42
C ASP A 238 -15.02 9.21 -20.15
N ASN A 239 -14.17 8.19 -20.15
CA ASN A 239 -13.97 7.26 -19.05
C ASN A 239 -15.26 6.62 -18.52
N LEU A 240 -16.20 6.31 -19.42
CA LEU A 240 -17.48 5.70 -19.07
C LEU A 240 -17.31 4.21 -18.74
N SER A 241 -17.82 3.81 -17.58
CA SER A 241 -17.92 2.39 -17.21
C SER A 241 -18.76 1.61 -18.23
N ILE A 242 -18.55 0.29 -18.32
CA ILE A 242 -19.34 -0.56 -19.24
C ILE A 242 -20.84 -0.41 -18.94
N ARG A 243 -21.21 -0.28 -17.66
CA ARG A 243 -22.61 -0.07 -17.24
C ARG A 243 -23.13 1.29 -17.71
N ALA A 244 -22.36 2.35 -17.50
CA ALA A 244 -22.72 3.69 -17.94
C ALA A 244 -22.86 3.77 -19.47
N ALA A 245 -21.90 3.21 -20.20
CA ALA A 245 -21.94 3.12 -21.67
C ALA A 245 -23.14 2.30 -22.18
N THR A 246 -23.48 1.20 -21.49
CA THR A 246 -24.68 0.42 -21.82
C THR A 246 -25.96 1.23 -21.60
N SER A 247 -26.04 1.93 -20.47
CA SER A 247 -27.19 2.78 -20.15
C SER A 247 -27.32 3.96 -21.11
N SER A 248 -26.21 4.63 -21.44
CA SER A 248 -26.20 5.75 -22.37
C SER A 248 -26.53 5.30 -23.79
N TYR A 249 -26.04 4.14 -24.23
CA TYR A 249 -26.38 3.56 -25.53
C TYR A 249 -27.87 3.21 -25.62
N ALA A 250 -28.43 2.60 -24.56
CA ALA A 250 -29.85 2.28 -24.49
C ALA A 250 -30.72 3.54 -24.57
N ALA A 251 -30.38 4.57 -23.78
CA ALA A 251 -31.08 5.84 -23.76
C ALA A 251 -31.03 6.55 -25.13
N ALA A 252 -29.84 6.63 -25.73
CA ALA A 252 -29.67 7.22 -27.05
C ALA A 252 -30.46 6.46 -28.13
N ALA A 253 -30.46 5.12 -28.10
CA ALA A 253 -31.22 4.30 -29.02
C ALA A 253 -32.74 4.57 -28.91
N MET A 254 -33.28 4.66 -27.70
CA MET A 254 -34.69 5.03 -27.48
C MET A 254 -35.00 6.43 -28.00
N SER A 255 -34.15 7.42 -27.70
CA SER A 255 -34.35 8.81 -28.16
C SER A 255 -34.30 8.96 -29.67
N LEU A 256 -33.55 8.10 -30.36
CA LEU A 256 -33.47 8.06 -31.82
C LEU A 256 -34.58 7.21 -32.48
N GLY A 257 -35.56 6.74 -31.70
CA GLY A 257 -36.71 5.98 -32.20
C GLY A 257 -36.40 4.52 -32.52
N HIS A 258 -35.31 3.97 -31.99
CA HIS A 258 -35.03 2.55 -32.13
C HIS A 258 -35.68 1.72 -31.01
N ASP A 259 -36.17 0.53 -31.38
CA ASP A 259 -36.70 -0.44 -30.43
C ASP A 259 -35.56 -1.25 -29.76
N ILE A 260 -35.53 -1.25 -28.42
CA ILE A 260 -34.55 -1.99 -27.60
C ILE A 260 -34.70 -3.50 -27.77
N GLU A 261 -35.90 -4.00 -28.07
CA GLU A 261 -36.12 -5.43 -28.28
C GLU A 261 -35.35 -5.94 -29.50
N HIS A 262 -35.20 -5.08 -30.52
CA HIS A 262 -34.54 -5.38 -31.79
C HIS A 262 -33.05 -5.03 -31.83
N ILE A 263 -32.54 -4.21 -30.89
CA ILE A 263 -31.12 -3.85 -30.81
C ILE A 263 -30.37 -4.67 -29.76
N THR A 264 -29.12 -5.01 -30.07
CA THR A 264 -28.19 -5.63 -29.12
C THR A 264 -27.68 -4.61 -28.10
N VAL A 265 -28.41 -4.44 -27.00
CA VAL A 265 -28.00 -3.61 -25.86
C VAL A 265 -27.66 -4.53 -24.68
N SER A 266 -26.44 -5.05 -24.65
CA SER A 266 -25.96 -5.82 -23.50
C SER A 266 -24.55 -5.39 -23.10
N ARG A 267 -24.26 -5.50 -21.79
CA ARG A 267 -22.95 -5.19 -21.23
C ARG A 267 -21.85 -5.99 -21.92
N SER A 268 -22.08 -7.28 -22.15
CA SER A 268 -21.13 -8.17 -22.81
C SER A 268 -20.89 -7.79 -24.27
N SER A 269 -21.91 -7.33 -25.00
CA SER A 269 -21.73 -6.89 -26.39
C SER A 269 -20.91 -5.61 -26.47
N ILE A 270 -21.15 -4.64 -25.59
CA ILE A 270 -20.35 -3.41 -25.52
C ILE A 270 -18.91 -3.72 -25.07
N HIS A 271 -18.75 -4.63 -24.11
CA HIS A 271 -17.42 -5.08 -23.69
C HIS A 271 -16.64 -5.72 -24.85
N ARG A 272 -17.23 -6.69 -25.55
CA ARG A 272 -16.59 -7.32 -26.73
C ARG A 272 -16.28 -6.31 -27.82
N ALA A 273 -17.17 -5.34 -28.06
CA ALA A 273 -16.92 -4.32 -29.06
C ALA A 273 -15.77 -3.39 -28.68
N ARG A 274 -15.64 -3.01 -27.39
CA ARG A 274 -14.47 -2.27 -26.89
C ARG A 274 -13.18 -3.08 -27.10
N VAL A 275 -13.17 -4.35 -26.71
CA VAL A 275 -12.00 -5.23 -26.88
C VAL A 275 -11.60 -5.33 -28.34
N LYS A 276 -12.55 -5.64 -29.22
CA LYS A 276 -12.29 -5.72 -30.67
C LYS A 276 -11.76 -4.41 -31.25
N ASN A 277 -12.33 -3.28 -30.85
CA ASN A 277 -11.88 -1.99 -31.37
C ASN A 277 -10.48 -1.63 -30.86
N ARG A 278 -10.13 -1.99 -29.61
CA ARG A 278 -8.76 -1.84 -29.10
C ARG A 278 -7.77 -2.69 -29.89
N GLU A 279 -8.12 -3.93 -30.20
CA GLU A 279 -7.28 -4.81 -31.04
C GLU A 279 -7.06 -4.21 -32.43
N GLU A 280 -8.13 -3.72 -33.07
CA GLU A 280 -8.04 -3.06 -34.39
C GLU A 280 -7.19 -1.78 -34.35
N ILE A 281 -7.38 -0.94 -33.33
CA ILE A 281 -6.58 0.27 -33.12
C ILE A 281 -5.10 -0.11 -32.89
N ALA A 282 -4.83 -1.06 -32.01
CA ALA A 282 -3.48 -1.54 -31.70
C ALA A 282 -2.77 -2.11 -32.94
N MET A 283 -3.47 -2.87 -33.78
CA MET A 283 -2.92 -3.36 -35.04
C MET A 283 -2.63 -2.24 -36.05
N SER A 284 -3.35 -1.13 -36.00
CA SER A 284 -3.14 0.01 -36.91
C SER A 284 -2.03 0.97 -36.45
N LEU A 285 -1.67 0.93 -35.17
CA LEU A 285 -0.58 1.72 -34.61
C LEU A 285 0.77 1.09 -35.02
N SER A 286 1.58 1.84 -35.75
CA SER A 286 2.96 1.46 -36.06
C SER A 286 3.88 2.54 -35.54
N PHE A 287 4.58 2.26 -34.44
CA PHE A 287 5.62 3.13 -33.92
C PHE A 287 6.96 2.75 -34.53
N LYS A 288 7.54 3.68 -35.29
CA LYS A 288 8.83 3.53 -35.95
C LYS A 288 9.64 4.80 -35.71
N PRO A 289 10.25 4.93 -34.53
CA PRO A 289 10.95 6.14 -34.17
C PRO A 289 12.30 6.19 -34.91
N GLU A 290 12.48 7.19 -35.76
CA GLU A 290 13.78 7.55 -36.36
C GLU A 290 14.56 8.57 -35.50
N VAL A 291 14.02 8.88 -34.31
CA VAL A 291 14.56 9.86 -33.37
C VAL A 291 15.23 9.17 -32.17
N PRO A 292 16.20 9.83 -31.52
CA PRO A 292 16.72 9.36 -30.24
C PRO A 292 15.61 9.28 -29.19
N LEU A 293 15.67 8.25 -28.35
CA LEU A 293 14.65 7.94 -27.35
C LEU A 293 15.19 8.09 -25.93
N VAL A 294 14.31 8.50 -25.03
CA VAL A 294 14.47 8.41 -23.59
C VAL A 294 13.58 7.29 -23.09
N LEU A 295 14.16 6.38 -22.31
CA LEU A 295 13.44 5.29 -21.66
C LEU A 295 12.88 5.76 -20.32
N HIS A 296 11.60 5.55 -20.09
CA HIS A 296 10.93 5.93 -18.85
C HIS A 296 10.36 4.69 -18.17
N TRP A 297 10.45 4.66 -16.84
CA TRP A 297 9.66 3.70 -16.06
C TRP A 297 9.16 4.31 -14.76
N ASP A 298 7.96 3.90 -14.36
CA ASP A 298 7.33 4.27 -13.10
C ASP A 298 6.62 3.07 -12.48
N GLY A 299 6.80 2.90 -11.17
CA GLY A 299 6.29 1.76 -10.41
C GLY A 299 5.01 2.11 -9.65
N LYS A 300 4.06 1.16 -9.61
CA LYS A 300 2.86 1.30 -8.79
C LYS A 300 2.34 -0.03 -8.30
N LEU A 301 2.12 -0.12 -6.99
CA LEU A 301 1.35 -1.19 -6.37
C LEU A 301 -0.12 -1.12 -6.80
N LEU A 302 -0.57 -2.15 -7.50
CA LEU A 302 -1.95 -2.32 -7.97
C LEU A 302 -2.51 -3.67 -7.50
N PRO A 303 -3.82 -3.77 -7.23
CA PRO A 303 -4.44 -5.06 -6.94
C PRO A 303 -4.20 -6.05 -8.09
N SER A 304 -3.84 -7.29 -7.76
CA SER A 304 -3.66 -8.34 -8.73
C SER A 304 -4.93 -8.57 -9.52
N LEU A 305 -4.79 -8.75 -10.83
CA LEU A 305 -5.92 -9.11 -11.70
C LEU A 305 -6.39 -10.54 -11.45
N ALA A 306 -5.57 -11.40 -10.83
CA ALA A 306 -5.91 -12.81 -10.61
C ALA A 306 -6.83 -13.00 -9.39
N ASP A 307 -6.57 -12.30 -8.29
CA ASP A 307 -7.32 -12.47 -7.04
C ASP A 307 -8.00 -11.19 -6.51
N GLY A 308 -7.71 -10.02 -7.10
CA GLY A 308 -8.26 -8.72 -6.70
C GLY A 308 -7.88 -8.25 -5.29
N ARG A 309 -7.02 -8.99 -4.59
CA ARG A 309 -6.75 -8.80 -3.15
C ARG A 309 -5.27 -8.61 -2.86
N SER A 310 -4.41 -9.40 -3.51
CA SER A 310 -2.97 -9.23 -3.40
C SER A 310 -2.53 -7.94 -4.12
N LEU A 311 -1.47 -7.30 -3.64
CA LEU A 311 -0.87 -6.16 -4.32
C LEU A 311 0.32 -6.64 -5.13
N GLU A 312 0.33 -6.29 -6.41
CA GLU A 312 1.41 -6.55 -7.36
C GLU A 312 2.08 -5.22 -7.72
N GLU A 313 3.41 -5.22 -7.77
CA GLU A 313 4.16 -4.09 -8.30
C GLU A 313 4.05 -4.12 -9.82
N ARG A 314 3.43 -3.09 -10.41
CA ARG A 314 3.36 -2.94 -11.86
C ARG A 314 4.23 -1.79 -12.29
N VAL A 315 5.05 -2.03 -13.31
CA VAL A 315 5.98 -1.04 -13.83
C VAL A 315 5.48 -0.60 -15.19
N ALA A 316 5.05 0.65 -15.31
CA ALA A 316 4.74 1.23 -16.61
C ALA A 316 6.06 1.58 -17.30
N VAL A 317 6.32 1.01 -18.48
CA VAL A 317 7.52 1.27 -19.26
C VAL A 317 7.11 1.94 -20.55
N LEU A 318 7.69 3.11 -20.83
CA LEU A 318 7.42 3.86 -22.04
C LEU A 318 8.70 4.45 -22.61
N VAL A 319 8.68 4.76 -23.90
CA VAL A 319 9.74 5.50 -24.58
C VAL A 319 9.19 6.82 -25.07
N SER A 320 9.98 7.87 -24.98
CA SER A 320 9.64 9.16 -25.57
C SER A 320 10.80 9.71 -26.39
N GLY A 321 10.47 10.39 -27.49
CA GLY A 321 11.40 11.06 -28.38
C GLY A 321 10.86 12.43 -28.77
N GLU A 322 11.48 13.05 -29.77
CA GLU A 322 10.96 14.30 -30.34
C GLU A 322 9.55 14.06 -30.91
N ASP A 323 8.56 14.74 -30.31
CA ASP A 323 7.13 14.66 -30.65
C ASP A 323 6.54 13.25 -30.76
N THR A 324 7.13 12.29 -30.08
CA THR A 324 6.68 10.89 -30.10
C THR A 324 6.77 10.27 -28.71
N GLU A 325 5.77 9.49 -28.34
CA GLU A 325 5.71 8.79 -27.05
C GLU A 325 4.93 7.50 -27.26
N GLU A 326 5.46 6.39 -26.75
CA GLU A 326 4.76 5.10 -26.79
C GLU A 326 4.96 4.34 -25.48
N LEU A 327 3.85 3.85 -24.95
CA LEU A 327 3.83 2.89 -23.85
C LEU A 327 4.18 1.51 -24.39
N LEU A 328 5.29 0.94 -23.93
CA LEU A 328 5.70 -0.41 -24.30
C LEU A 328 4.77 -1.45 -23.68
N ASP A 329 4.68 -1.45 -22.34
CA ASP A 329 3.78 -2.33 -21.59
C ASP A 329 3.72 -1.89 -20.11
N VAL A 330 2.83 -2.51 -19.34
CA VAL A 330 2.69 -2.38 -17.88
C VAL A 330 2.82 -3.74 -17.19
N PRO A 331 4.01 -4.39 -17.28
CA PRO A 331 4.25 -5.71 -16.71
C PRO A 331 4.24 -5.72 -15.18
N VAL A 332 3.96 -6.89 -14.63
CA VAL A 332 4.15 -7.18 -13.21
C VAL A 332 5.65 -7.41 -12.95
N SER A 333 6.21 -6.70 -11.97
CA SER A 333 7.55 -6.94 -11.45
C SER A 333 7.46 -7.86 -10.23
N ALA A 334 8.27 -8.92 -10.21
CA ALA A 334 8.17 -9.99 -9.22
C ALA A 334 8.29 -9.47 -7.77
N ASP A 335 9.26 -8.57 -7.51
CA ASP A 335 9.68 -8.24 -6.13
C ASP A 335 9.86 -6.72 -5.88
N GLY A 336 9.60 -5.86 -6.87
CA GLY A 336 9.84 -4.40 -6.78
C GLY A 336 11.29 -3.99 -6.51
N THR A 337 12.24 -4.93 -6.60
CA THR A 337 13.67 -4.66 -6.44
C THR A 337 14.23 -3.99 -7.69
N GLY A 338 15.30 -3.21 -7.55
CA GLY A 338 15.98 -2.59 -8.68
C GLY A 338 16.43 -3.58 -9.75
N GLN A 339 16.78 -4.80 -9.35
CA GLN A 339 17.09 -5.90 -10.26
C GLN A 339 15.86 -6.35 -11.06
N ALA A 340 14.75 -6.67 -10.39
CA ALA A 340 13.54 -7.12 -11.06
C ALA A 340 12.97 -6.04 -12.00
N VAL A 341 13.02 -4.78 -11.59
CA VAL A 341 12.62 -3.65 -12.45
C VAL A 341 13.51 -3.57 -13.69
N ALA A 342 14.84 -3.63 -13.53
CA ALA A 342 15.76 -3.59 -14.66
C ALA A 342 15.58 -4.76 -15.63
N GLU A 343 15.42 -5.98 -15.13
CA GLU A 343 15.20 -7.17 -15.97
C GLU A 343 13.92 -7.05 -16.81
N THR A 344 12.83 -6.61 -16.18
CA THR A 344 11.55 -6.34 -16.86
C THR A 344 11.68 -5.25 -17.91
N VAL A 345 12.29 -4.12 -17.57
CA VAL A 345 12.48 -3.00 -18.49
C VAL A 345 13.36 -3.41 -19.68
N LEU A 346 14.50 -4.05 -19.43
CA LEU A 346 15.40 -4.49 -20.49
C LEU A 346 14.74 -5.50 -21.42
N LYS A 347 13.96 -6.45 -20.88
CA LYS A 347 13.21 -7.42 -21.68
C LYS A 347 12.31 -6.71 -22.71
N LEU A 348 11.50 -5.74 -22.27
CA LEU A 348 10.60 -5.00 -23.15
C LEU A 348 11.35 -4.20 -24.23
N VAL A 349 12.48 -3.59 -23.86
CA VAL A 349 13.31 -2.84 -24.80
C VAL A 349 13.94 -3.76 -25.86
N ARG A 350 14.33 -4.99 -25.49
CA ARG A 350 14.84 -5.99 -26.45
C ARG A 350 13.75 -6.42 -27.43
N GLU A 351 12.56 -6.70 -26.90
CA GLU A 351 11.40 -7.12 -27.68
C GLU A 351 10.95 -6.04 -28.67
N SER A 352 11.08 -4.76 -28.31
CA SER A 352 10.77 -3.64 -29.21
C SER A 352 11.88 -3.33 -30.23
N SER A 353 13.08 -3.89 -30.07
CA SER A 353 14.25 -3.63 -30.93
C SER A 353 14.71 -2.17 -30.97
N TRP A 354 14.46 -1.38 -29.92
CA TRP A 354 14.84 0.04 -29.85
C TRP A 354 16.06 0.35 -28.98
N GLU A 355 16.79 -0.67 -28.50
CA GLU A 355 18.02 -0.52 -27.71
C GLU A 355 19.01 0.48 -28.35
N GLY A 356 19.17 0.41 -29.67
CA GLY A 356 20.07 1.29 -30.44
C GLY A 356 19.70 2.78 -30.36
N ASN A 357 18.41 3.10 -30.21
CA ASN A 357 17.91 4.48 -30.26
C ASN A 357 17.84 5.14 -28.87
N ILE A 358 17.93 4.36 -27.79
CA ILE A 358 17.84 4.89 -26.42
C ILE A 358 19.13 5.62 -26.04
N ILE A 359 19.06 6.92 -25.75
CA ILE A 359 20.20 7.74 -25.36
C ILE A 359 20.14 8.23 -23.91
N GLY A 360 18.99 8.02 -23.26
CA GLY A 360 18.80 8.42 -21.87
C GLY A 360 17.71 7.62 -21.18
N MET A 361 17.63 7.80 -19.87
CA MET A 361 16.64 7.18 -19.01
C MET A 361 16.07 8.17 -18.01
N ALA A 362 14.78 8.05 -17.74
CA ALA A 362 14.03 8.89 -16.82
C ALA A 362 13.31 8.01 -15.79
N PHE A 363 13.54 8.33 -14.52
CA PHE A 363 13.17 7.45 -13.40
C PHE A 363 12.93 8.26 -12.13
N ASP A 364 12.18 7.69 -11.18
CA ASP A 364 12.10 8.24 -9.82
C ASP A 364 13.38 7.96 -9.02
N THR A 365 13.74 8.84 -8.08
CA THR A 365 14.98 8.68 -7.30
C THR A 365 14.81 7.75 -6.09
N THR A 366 13.99 6.71 -6.23
CA THR A 366 13.88 5.67 -5.19
C THR A 366 15.17 4.87 -5.08
N ALA A 367 15.38 4.24 -3.92
CA ALA A 367 16.54 3.39 -3.69
C ALA A 367 16.59 2.17 -4.62
N ALA A 368 15.43 1.66 -5.05
CA ALA A 368 15.35 0.58 -6.02
C ALA A 368 15.90 1.02 -7.39
N ASN A 369 15.65 2.25 -7.82
CA ASN A 369 16.16 2.75 -9.09
C ASN A 369 17.62 3.23 -9.01
N THR A 370 17.96 4.01 -7.97
CA THR A 370 19.23 4.74 -7.87
C THR A 370 20.30 4.07 -7.01
N GLY A 371 20.03 2.89 -6.44
CA GLY A 371 20.96 2.20 -5.54
C GLY A 371 22.32 1.92 -6.19
N MET A 372 23.42 2.24 -5.48
CA MET A 372 24.79 2.18 -6.01
C MET A 372 25.27 0.78 -6.46
N VAL A 373 24.66 -0.29 -5.93
CA VAL A 373 25.09 -1.68 -6.21
C VAL A 373 24.03 -2.45 -6.99
N GLN A 374 22.75 -2.26 -6.66
CA GLN A 374 21.62 -3.05 -7.14
C GLN A 374 20.54 -2.20 -7.82
N GLY A 375 20.82 -0.91 -8.05
CA GLY A 375 19.88 0.02 -8.66
C GLY A 375 19.53 -0.35 -10.09
N ALA A 376 18.27 -0.14 -10.46
CA ALA A 376 17.79 -0.39 -11.81
C ALA A 376 18.59 0.40 -12.87
N CYS A 377 18.90 1.67 -12.59
CA CYS A 377 19.63 2.54 -13.53
C CYS A 377 21.01 1.98 -13.90
N ILE A 378 21.77 1.49 -12.93
CA ILE A 378 23.11 0.91 -13.16
C ILE A 378 23.02 -0.35 -14.01
N ARG A 379 22.00 -1.18 -13.77
CA ARG A 379 21.78 -2.43 -14.53
C ARG A 379 21.33 -2.15 -15.95
N ILE A 380 20.44 -1.17 -16.11
CA ILE A 380 19.96 -0.72 -17.42
C ILE A 380 21.09 -0.07 -18.20
N GLU A 381 21.97 0.72 -17.59
CA GLU A 381 23.11 1.35 -18.27
C GLU A 381 24.20 0.36 -18.71
N ARG A 382 24.37 -0.75 -17.98
CA ARG A 382 25.35 -1.79 -18.34
C ARG A 382 24.91 -2.69 -19.50
N ALA A 383 23.63 -2.69 -19.83
CA ALA A 383 23.07 -3.55 -20.88
C ALA A 383 23.32 -3.04 -22.30
N PRO A 384 23.03 -1.76 -22.64
CA PRO A 384 23.53 -1.14 -23.84
C PRO A 384 25.01 -0.84 -23.59
N GLU A 385 25.92 -1.29 -24.46
CA GLU A 385 27.35 -0.98 -24.36
C GLU A 385 27.66 0.50 -24.71
N LYS A 386 26.80 1.43 -24.27
CA LYS A 386 26.90 2.88 -24.48
C LYS A 386 26.45 3.63 -23.22
N PRO A 387 27.05 4.81 -22.94
CA PRO A 387 26.61 5.65 -21.84
C PRO A 387 25.18 6.15 -22.06
N LEU A 388 24.39 6.22 -20.99
CA LEU A 388 23.04 6.77 -21.01
C LEU A 388 22.95 8.03 -20.16
N VAL A 389 22.19 9.03 -20.62
CA VAL A 389 21.91 10.22 -19.81
C VAL A 389 20.89 9.91 -18.72
N TRP A 390 21.23 10.15 -17.45
CA TRP A 390 20.34 9.95 -16.32
C TRP A 390 19.48 11.19 -16.08
N LEU A 391 18.17 11.07 -16.27
CA LEU A 391 17.16 12.13 -16.12
C LEU A 391 16.30 11.84 -14.89
N ALA A 392 16.91 11.97 -13.70
CA ALA A 392 16.24 11.80 -12.43
C ALA A 392 15.02 12.74 -12.29
N CYS A 393 13.90 12.21 -11.81
CA CYS A 393 12.65 12.96 -11.68
C CYS A 393 12.76 14.08 -10.64
N ARG A 394 12.75 15.33 -11.12
CA ARG A 394 12.82 16.53 -10.27
C ARG A 394 11.64 16.67 -9.31
N HIS A 395 10.45 16.28 -9.74
CA HIS A 395 9.26 16.26 -8.87
C HIS A 395 9.47 15.32 -7.69
N HIS A 396 9.97 14.11 -7.92
CA HIS A 396 10.23 13.17 -6.84
C HIS A 396 11.30 13.69 -5.86
N ILE A 397 12.36 14.33 -6.36
CA ILE A 397 13.36 15.00 -5.52
C ILE A 397 12.69 16.06 -4.63
N LEU A 398 11.81 16.89 -5.19
CA LEU A 398 11.08 17.91 -4.43
C LEU A 398 10.12 17.30 -3.41
N GLU A 399 9.48 16.16 -3.72
CA GLU A 399 8.68 15.43 -2.73
C GLU A 399 9.51 14.96 -1.54
N VAL A 400 10.74 14.48 -1.78
CA VAL A 400 11.69 14.09 -0.72
C VAL A 400 12.11 15.31 0.11
N VAL A 401 12.45 16.44 -0.52
CA VAL A 401 12.79 17.67 0.20
C VAL A 401 11.62 18.14 1.07
N LEU A 402 10.41 18.17 0.52
CA LEU A 402 9.22 18.56 1.28
C LEU A 402 8.94 17.58 2.42
N LYS A 403 9.17 16.27 2.22
CA LYS A 403 9.07 15.28 3.28
C LYS A 403 9.97 15.63 4.45
N ASP A 404 11.25 15.89 4.18
CA ASP A 404 12.24 16.15 5.23
C ASP A 404 11.97 17.47 5.94
N VAL A 405 11.57 18.52 5.21
CA VAL A 405 11.13 19.79 5.80
C VAL A 405 9.91 19.59 6.70
N PHE A 406 8.93 18.82 6.23
CA PHE A 406 7.73 18.54 7.01
C PHE A 406 8.06 17.75 8.29
N GLU A 407 8.91 16.74 8.19
CA GLU A 407 9.36 15.94 9.34
C GLU A 407 10.17 16.77 10.34
N ALA A 408 11.04 17.66 9.86
CA ALA A 408 11.80 18.58 10.71
C ALA A 408 10.91 19.60 11.44
N CYS A 409 9.79 20.03 10.82
CA CYS A 409 8.91 21.04 11.39
C CYS A 409 7.80 20.44 12.28
N MET A 410 7.22 19.31 11.88
CA MET A 410 6.04 18.70 12.50
C MET A 410 6.35 17.40 13.26
N GLY A 411 7.57 16.87 13.12
CA GLY A 411 7.93 15.52 13.55
C GLY A 411 7.52 14.46 12.51
N PRO A 412 7.82 13.18 12.78
CA PRO A 412 7.46 12.08 11.88
C PRO A 412 5.98 12.15 11.51
N SER A 413 5.65 11.84 10.25
CA SER A 413 4.26 11.76 9.78
C SER A 413 3.46 10.73 10.58
N SER A 414 2.89 11.19 11.70
CA SER A 414 2.17 10.40 12.69
C SER A 414 0.68 10.72 12.62
N GLY A 415 -0.14 10.01 13.41
CA GLY A 415 -1.59 10.24 13.49
C GLY A 415 -1.98 11.69 13.85
N LEU A 416 -1.08 12.49 14.43
CA LEU A 416 -1.32 13.89 14.76
C LEU A 416 -1.44 14.78 13.51
N ASN A 417 -0.62 14.55 12.48
CA ASN A 417 -0.68 15.30 11.22
C ASN A 417 -1.98 14.97 10.46
N ILE A 418 -2.36 13.69 10.50
CA ILE A 418 -3.64 13.18 9.98
C ILE A 418 -4.81 13.88 10.69
N ALA A 419 -4.72 14.04 12.02
CA ALA A 419 -5.77 14.72 12.79
C ALA A 419 -5.90 16.20 12.42
N LEU A 420 -4.78 16.92 12.24
CA LEU A 420 -4.81 18.33 11.82
C LEU A 420 -5.46 18.50 10.45
N PHE A 421 -5.11 17.66 9.47
CA PHE A 421 -5.72 17.71 8.14
C PHE A 421 -7.22 17.35 8.17
N LYS A 422 -7.61 16.34 8.97
CA LYS A 422 -9.04 16.02 9.19
C LYS A 422 -9.80 17.17 9.83
N ARG A 423 -9.20 17.89 10.78
CA ARG A 423 -9.83 19.06 11.40
C ARG A 423 -10.15 20.14 10.36
N LEU A 424 -9.21 20.44 9.46
CA LEU A 424 -9.48 21.37 8.35
C LEU A 424 -10.61 20.85 7.46
N GLN A 425 -10.58 19.58 7.04
CA GLN A 425 -11.64 19.00 6.19
C GLN A 425 -13.01 19.10 6.85
N ASN A 426 -13.12 18.73 8.13
CA ASN A 426 -14.39 18.74 8.86
C ASN A 426 -14.90 20.17 9.11
N ARG A 427 -13.99 21.13 9.33
CA ARG A 427 -14.34 22.54 9.55
C ARG A 427 -14.62 23.29 8.25
N TRP A 428 -14.14 22.80 7.10
CA TRP A 428 -14.20 23.50 5.82
C TRP A 428 -15.58 24.08 5.45
N PRO A 429 -16.73 23.40 5.67
CA PRO A 429 -18.05 23.93 5.33
C PRO A 429 -18.43 25.22 6.06
N ILE A 430 -17.76 25.52 7.18
CA ILE A 430 -18.02 26.67 8.05
C ILE A 430 -16.80 27.58 8.22
N VAL A 431 -15.74 27.37 7.42
CA VAL A 431 -14.62 28.32 7.30
C VAL A 431 -15.09 29.49 6.47
N ASP A 432 -14.93 30.70 7.01
CA ASP A 432 -15.11 31.94 6.27
C ASP A 432 -13.92 32.17 5.34
N GLN A 433 -14.12 31.81 4.07
CA GLN A 433 -13.12 31.94 3.01
C GLN A 433 -12.84 33.39 2.60
N SER A 434 -13.69 34.34 3.01
CA SER A 434 -13.48 35.77 2.74
C SER A 434 -12.41 36.41 3.64
N ARG A 435 -12.02 35.71 4.71
CA ARG A 435 -11.08 36.22 5.73
C ARG A 435 -9.82 35.34 5.87
N PRO A 436 -9.00 35.20 4.81
CA PRO A 436 -7.70 34.55 4.94
C PRO A 436 -6.73 35.42 5.76
N GLN A 437 -5.70 34.78 6.29
CA GLN A 437 -4.61 35.37 7.07
C GLN A 437 -3.31 35.28 6.26
N PRO A 438 -2.97 36.32 5.46
CA PRO A 438 -1.69 36.39 4.76
C PRO A 438 -0.51 36.48 5.74
N LEU A 439 0.67 36.15 5.23
CA LEU A 439 1.94 36.37 5.89
C LEU A 439 2.12 37.86 6.18
N THR A 440 2.31 38.19 7.46
CA THR A 440 2.51 39.58 7.89
C THR A 440 3.97 40.01 7.65
N PRO A 441 4.24 41.06 6.85
CA PRO A 441 5.60 41.48 6.52
C PRO A 441 6.45 41.90 7.72
N THR A 442 5.82 42.37 8.80
CA THR A 442 6.51 42.80 10.03
C THR A 442 7.21 41.67 10.78
N ALA A 443 6.96 40.41 10.40
CA ALA A 443 7.63 39.24 10.95
C ALA A 443 8.86 38.78 10.13
N LEU A 444 9.20 39.48 9.04
CA LEU A 444 10.27 39.11 8.11
C LEU A 444 11.49 40.03 8.28
N SER A 445 12.67 39.46 8.06
CA SER A 445 13.89 40.23 7.83
C SER A 445 13.84 40.97 6.49
N TYR A 446 14.77 41.91 6.28
CA TYR A 446 14.87 42.66 5.02
C TYR A 446 15.03 41.74 3.80
N ASP A 447 15.90 40.73 3.90
CA ASP A 447 16.18 39.79 2.81
C ASP A 447 14.97 38.88 2.53
N GLU A 448 14.27 38.44 3.58
CA GLU A 448 13.06 37.63 3.43
C GLU A 448 11.92 38.42 2.78
N GLU A 449 11.77 39.70 3.10
CA GLU A 449 10.77 40.57 2.50
C GLU A 449 11.07 40.85 1.02
N ALA A 450 12.35 41.08 0.68
CA ALA A 450 12.79 41.22 -0.70
C ALA A 450 12.49 39.93 -1.51
N HIS A 451 12.85 38.77 -0.95
CA HIS A 451 12.55 37.47 -1.56
C HIS A 451 11.04 37.21 -1.68
N ARG A 452 10.24 37.63 -0.69
CA ARG A 452 8.77 37.53 -0.72
C ARG A 452 8.19 38.28 -1.92
N LEU A 453 8.65 39.50 -2.17
CA LEU A 453 8.22 40.33 -3.30
C LEU A 453 8.63 39.73 -4.64
N GLU A 454 9.87 39.23 -4.75
CA GLU A 454 10.35 38.54 -5.95
C GLU A 454 9.50 37.30 -6.26
N MET A 455 9.31 36.45 -5.24
CA MET A 455 8.52 35.22 -5.36
C MET A 455 7.08 35.53 -5.73
N LEU A 456 6.48 36.54 -5.11
CA LEU A 456 5.13 36.97 -5.43
C LEU A 456 5.00 37.43 -6.88
N GLY A 457 5.95 38.23 -7.38
CA GLY A 457 5.98 38.65 -8.77
C GLY A 457 6.15 37.47 -9.73
N HIS A 458 6.99 36.51 -9.37
CA HIS A 458 7.19 35.29 -10.15
C HIS A 458 5.93 34.42 -10.23
N LEU A 459 5.30 34.13 -9.09
CA LEU A 459 4.09 33.30 -9.01
C LEU A 459 2.90 33.93 -9.74
N LYS A 460 2.76 35.27 -9.71
CA LYS A 460 1.74 35.97 -10.51
C LYS A 460 1.97 35.79 -12.01
N ARG A 461 3.21 35.95 -12.49
CA ARG A 461 3.55 35.69 -13.90
C ARG A 461 3.26 34.25 -14.33
N LEU A 462 3.55 33.27 -13.46
CA LEU A 462 3.21 31.87 -13.72
C LEU A 462 1.69 31.66 -13.81
N LEU A 463 0.91 32.34 -12.99
CA LEU A 463 -0.54 32.25 -13.06
C LEU A 463 -1.09 32.87 -14.36
N ASP A 464 -0.54 34.02 -14.77
CA ASP A 464 -0.93 34.74 -15.97
C ASP A 464 -0.59 33.98 -17.26
N CYS A 465 0.48 33.17 -17.27
CA CYS A 465 0.84 32.38 -18.45
C CYS A 465 -0.15 31.23 -18.74
N GLY A 466 -1.01 30.88 -17.77
CA GLY A 466 -2.08 29.89 -17.93
C GLY A 466 -1.63 28.44 -18.15
N ASN A 467 -0.33 28.18 -18.30
CA ASN A 467 0.21 26.86 -18.59
C ASN A 467 0.49 26.08 -17.30
N HIS A 468 -0.52 25.38 -16.79
CA HIS A 468 -0.39 24.50 -15.64
C HIS A 468 -0.72 23.06 -16.05
N PRO A 469 0.23 22.12 -15.96
CA PRO A 469 0.00 20.73 -16.37
C PRO A 469 -1.11 20.03 -15.58
N ARG A 470 -1.36 20.47 -14.34
CA ARG A 470 -2.37 19.92 -13.45
C ARG A 470 -3.03 21.00 -12.61
N GLU A 471 -4.24 20.72 -12.18
CA GLU A 471 -5.04 21.63 -11.35
C GLU A 471 -4.45 21.85 -9.95
N ASP A 472 -3.77 20.86 -9.37
CA ASP A 472 -3.10 21.00 -8.07
C ASP A 472 -1.85 21.89 -8.14
N TYR A 473 -1.19 21.98 -9.31
CA TYR A 473 -0.06 22.89 -9.55
C TYR A 473 -0.54 24.35 -9.58
N LYS A 474 -1.67 24.59 -10.25
CA LYS A 474 -2.34 25.89 -10.23
C LYS A 474 -2.81 26.26 -8.83
N GLU A 475 -3.39 25.31 -8.11
CA GLU A 475 -3.89 25.51 -6.75
C GLU A 475 -2.77 25.93 -5.78
N ILE A 476 -1.60 25.27 -5.81
CA ILE A 476 -0.49 25.65 -4.92
C ILE A 476 0.05 27.06 -5.25
N ILE A 477 0.06 27.48 -6.52
CA ILE A 477 0.42 28.86 -6.90
C ILE A 477 -0.59 29.85 -6.35
N LEU A 478 -1.89 29.62 -6.58
CA LEU A 478 -2.97 30.50 -6.10
C LEU A 478 -2.92 30.69 -4.58
N LEU A 479 -2.76 29.59 -3.84
CA LEU A 479 -2.63 29.62 -2.39
C LEU A 479 -1.36 30.36 -1.94
N SER A 480 -0.25 30.16 -2.65
CA SER A 480 1.01 30.85 -2.35
C SER A 480 0.90 32.36 -2.59
N VAL A 481 0.28 32.79 -3.69
CA VAL A 481 0.00 34.21 -3.97
C VAL A 481 -0.88 34.82 -2.88
N ALA A 482 -1.94 34.12 -2.45
CA ALA A 482 -2.81 34.58 -1.37
C ALA A 482 -2.05 34.71 -0.04
N TYR A 483 -1.27 33.70 0.32
CA TYR A 483 -0.49 33.69 1.55
C TYR A 483 0.60 34.77 1.57
N LEU A 484 1.26 35.03 0.44
CA LEU A 484 2.29 36.07 0.33
C LEU A 484 1.71 37.48 0.21
N GLY A 485 0.38 37.67 0.31
CA GLY A 485 -0.26 38.99 0.27
C GLY A 485 -0.48 39.56 -1.14
N GLY A 486 -0.51 38.70 -2.16
CA GLY A 486 -0.69 39.10 -3.55
C GLY A 486 -2.13 39.37 -4.00
N GLY A 487 -3.10 39.10 -3.14
CA GLY A 487 -4.53 39.14 -3.44
C GLY A 487 -5.20 37.79 -3.14
N VAL A 488 -6.47 37.82 -2.77
CA VAL A 488 -7.26 36.63 -2.40
C VAL A 488 -7.97 36.11 -3.65
N PRO A 489 -7.91 34.79 -3.94
CA PRO A 489 -8.69 34.21 -5.03
C PRO A 489 -10.21 34.34 -4.78
N THR A 490 -11.01 34.34 -5.83
CA THR A 490 -12.48 34.43 -5.75
C THR A 490 -13.10 33.29 -4.94
N SER A 491 -12.50 32.11 -4.96
CA SER A 491 -12.87 31.00 -4.09
C SER A 491 -11.67 30.09 -3.83
N PHE A 492 -11.69 29.40 -2.68
CA PHE A 492 -10.72 28.35 -2.38
C PHE A 492 -11.35 27.00 -2.68
N ARG A 493 -10.65 26.14 -3.42
CA ARG A 493 -11.07 24.75 -3.62
C ARG A 493 -11.18 24.04 -2.27
N ALA A 494 -12.14 23.14 -2.11
CA ALA A 494 -12.24 22.32 -0.91
C ALA A 494 -10.97 21.45 -0.72
N PRO A 495 -10.52 21.20 0.53
CA PRO A 495 -9.41 20.30 0.80
C PRO A 495 -9.72 18.89 0.24
N GLY A 496 -8.93 18.46 -0.74
CA GLY A 496 -9.08 17.15 -1.37
C GLY A 496 -8.70 16.00 -0.44
N THR A 497 -8.84 14.77 -0.92
CA THR A 497 -8.36 13.59 -0.20
C THR A 497 -6.84 13.66 -0.01
N TYR A 498 -6.37 13.53 1.22
CA TYR A 498 -4.94 13.41 1.50
C TYR A 498 -4.58 11.93 1.62
N HIS A 499 -3.55 11.51 0.89
CA HIS A 499 -2.91 10.20 1.04
C HIS A 499 -1.54 10.39 1.68
N MET A 500 -1.09 9.45 2.50
CA MET A 500 0.18 9.56 3.22
C MET A 500 1.39 9.78 2.31
N ALA A 501 1.33 9.24 1.08
CA ALA A 501 2.39 9.29 0.08
C ALA A 501 2.34 10.53 -0.85
N ARG A 502 1.25 11.30 -0.89
CA ARG A 502 1.13 12.45 -1.81
C ARG A 502 1.57 13.74 -1.13
N TRP A 503 2.79 14.18 -1.40
CA TRP A 503 3.41 15.35 -0.76
C TRP A 503 2.82 16.68 -1.24
N MET A 504 2.42 16.79 -2.51
CA MET A 504 1.69 17.97 -3.01
C MET A 504 0.44 18.28 -2.18
N ALA A 505 -0.37 17.27 -1.85
CA ALA A 505 -1.53 17.46 -1.00
C ALA A 505 -1.13 18.06 0.36
N LYS A 506 -0.06 17.55 0.99
CA LYS A 506 0.43 18.09 2.27
C LYS A 506 0.90 19.55 2.16
N ALA A 507 1.53 19.93 1.04
CA ALA A 507 1.89 21.33 0.76
C ALA A 507 0.65 22.23 0.71
N ILE A 508 -0.36 21.84 -0.08
CA ILE A 508 -1.64 22.55 -0.21
C ILE A 508 -2.32 22.69 1.16
N TYR A 509 -2.38 21.61 1.93
CA TYR A 509 -2.94 21.62 3.28
C TYR A 509 -2.18 22.57 4.21
N ALA A 510 -0.85 22.56 4.20
CA ALA A 510 -0.06 23.44 5.05
C ALA A 510 -0.37 24.92 4.80
N VAL A 511 -0.45 25.33 3.53
CA VAL A 511 -0.77 26.71 3.18
C VAL A 511 -2.23 27.05 3.54
N LYS A 512 -3.19 26.16 3.26
CA LYS A 512 -4.60 26.39 3.65
C LYS A 512 -4.78 26.52 5.16
N ILE A 513 -4.11 25.65 5.93
CA ILE A 513 -4.17 25.73 7.39
C ILE A 513 -3.64 27.08 7.85
N MET A 514 -2.52 27.56 7.31
CA MET A 514 -1.98 28.87 7.68
C MET A 514 -2.88 30.03 7.27
N LEU A 515 -3.50 29.97 6.09
CA LEU A 515 -4.46 30.98 5.64
C LEU A 515 -5.69 31.06 6.55
N PHE A 516 -6.11 29.99 7.21
CA PHE A 516 -7.33 29.97 8.04
C PHE A 516 -7.07 29.58 9.49
N HIS A 517 -5.84 29.76 9.97
CA HIS A 517 -5.43 29.26 11.29
C HIS A 517 -6.17 29.93 12.46
N ASP A 518 -6.67 31.16 12.27
CA ASP A 518 -7.50 31.88 13.26
C ASP A 518 -8.90 31.27 13.42
N GLN A 519 -9.33 30.45 12.46
CA GLN A 519 -10.62 29.77 12.43
C GLN A 519 -10.51 28.28 12.79
N LEU A 520 -9.31 27.82 13.19
CA LEU A 520 -8.99 26.43 13.51
C LEU A 520 -8.45 26.29 14.93
N GLU A 521 -8.89 25.24 15.62
CA GLU A 521 -8.33 24.87 16.92
C GLU A 521 -6.96 24.18 16.74
N MET A 522 -5.89 24.87 17.15
CA MET A 522 -4.51 24.41 16.98
C MET A 522 -3.70 24.61 18.26
N SER A 523 -2.87 23.63 18.59
CA SER A 523 -1.85 23.81 19.63
C SER A 523 -0.74 24.76 19.15
N ARG A 524 -0.04 25.40 20.09
CA ARG A 524 1.12 26.25 19.78
C ARG A 524 2.20 25.53 18.95
N ARG A 525 2.38 24.22 19.20
CA ARG A 525 3.35 23.38 18.49
C ARG A 525 2.94 23.15 17.04
N GLU A 526 1.68 22.80 16.80
CA GLU A 526 1.15 22.60 15.44
C GLU A 526 1.20 23.89 14.64
N LEU A 527 0.81 25.02 15.24
CA LEU A 527 0.86 26.32 14.59
C LEU A 527 2.30 26.72 14.21
N ALA A 528 3.25 26.55 15.13
CA ALA A 528 4.65 26.86 14.86
C ALA A 528 5.24 25.98 13.74
N GLY A 529 4.95 24.68 13.77
CA GLY A 529 5.43 23.75 12.75
C GLY A 529 4.82 24.02 11.38
N ILE A 530 3.49 24.16 11.30
CA ILE A 530 2.81 24.35 10.01
C ILE A 530 3.15 25.71 9.39
N ARG A 531 3.41 26.74 10.21
CA ARG A 531 3.90 28.04 9.76
C ARG A 531 5.21 27.91 9.01
N ARG A 532 6.17 27.15 9.56
CA ARG A 532 7.48 26.93 8.92
C ARG A 532 7.34 26.15 7.62
N VAL A 533 6.47 25.13 7.60
CA VAL A 533 6.18 24.36 6.38
C VAL A 533 5.54 25.26 5.31
N ALA A 534 4.50 26.01 5.65
CA ALA A 534 3.82 26.90 4.70
C ALA A 534 4.79 27.95 4.16
N PHE A 535 5.61 28.56 5.03
CA PHE A 535 6.63 29.51 4.62
C PHE A 535 7.62 28.92 3.61
N PHE A 536 8.19 27.74 3.89
CA PHE A 536 9.03 27.02 2.93
C PHE A 536 8.30 26.72 1.63
N VAL A 537 7.05 26.27 1.73
CA VAL A 537 6.24 25.91 0.56
C VAL A 537 6.05 27.11 -0.37
N THR A 538 5.68 28.27 0.19
CA THR A 538 5.37 29.46 -0.60
C THR A 538 6.61 30.24 -1.03
N MET A 539 7.69 30.21 -0.26
CA MET A 539 8.93 30.96 -0.55
C MET A 539 9.92 30.19 -1.41
N VAL A 540 9.79 28.86 -1.51
CA VAL A 540 10.77 28.02 -2.22
C VAL A 540 10.05 27.00 -3.09
N TYR A 541 9.33 26.07 -2.46
CA TYR A 541 8.82 24.86 -3.13
C TYR A 541 7.90 25.16 -4.32
N ALA A 542 6.97 26.10 -4.18
CA ALA A 542 5.94 26.38 -5.19
C ALA A 542 6.54 26.76 -6.55
N LYS A 543 7.60 27.57 -6.55
CA LYS A 543 8.35 27.93 -7.77
C LYS A 543 9.01 26.70 -8.39
N TYR A 544 9.90 26.04 -7.65
CA TYR A 544 10.68 24.93 -8.18
C TYR A 544 9.83 23.75 -8.62
N TRP A 545 8.70 23.52 -7.96
CA TRP A 545 7.74 22.50 -8.36
C TRP A 545 7.10 22.80 -9.71
N ASN A 546 6.75 24.06 -9.97
CA ASN A 546 6.12 24.45 -11.24
C ASN A 546 7.14 24.59 -12.38
N GLU A 547 8.39 24.97 -12.07
CA GLU A 547 9.49 25.03 -13.04
C GLU A 547 10.12 23.65 -13.33
N ALA A 548 9.83 22.64 -12.50
CA ALA A 548 10.34 21.29 -12.71
C ALA A 548 9.77 20.72 -14.01
N MET A 549 10.64 20.47 -14.98
CA MET A 549 10.24 19.77 -16.19
C MET A 549 9.76 18.35 -15.85
N ILE A 550 8.62 17.97 -16.44
CA ILE A 550 8.17 16.57 -16.39
C ILE A 550 9.14 15.77 -17.28
N PRO A 551 9.62 14.60 -16.85
CA PRO A 551 10.61 13.85 -17.61
C PRO A 551 10.20 13.55 -19.06
N SER A 552 8.91 13.41 -19.37
CA SER A 552 8.42 13.24 -20.75
C SER A 552 8.72 14.44 -21.67
N TYR A 553 8.92 15.65 -21.13
CA TYR A 553 9.41 16.80 -21.90
C TYR A 553 10.93 16.80 -22.07
N ALA A 554 11.66 15.95 -21.36
CA ALA A 554 13.12 15.90 -21.51
C ALA A 554 13.50 15.47 -22.94
N ALA A 555 12.76 14.53 -23.54
CA ALA A 555 12.96 14.13 -24.93
C ALA A 555 12.72 15.26 -25.96
N LYS A 556 11.99 16.33 -25.57
CA LYS A 556 11.74 17.52 -26.41
C LYS A 556 12.81 18.60 -26.26
N ASN A 557 13.79 18.42 -25.37
CA ASN A 557 14.89 19.38 -25.24
C ASN A 557 15.83 19.26 -26.45
N THR A 558 16.03 20.36 -27.15
CA THR A 558 16.90 20.49 -28.34
C THR A 558 18.35 20.08 -28.12
N TRP A 559 18.80 20.04 -26.86
CA TRP A 559 20.13 19.53 -26.50
C TRP A 559 20.23 18.00 -26.59
N ILE A 560 19.15 17.28 -26.27
CA ILE A 560 19.11 15.82 -26.38
C ILE A 560 19.04 15.40 -27.86
N SER A 561 18.35 16.17 -28.71
CA SER A 561 18.32 15.92 -30.16
C SER A 561 19.64 16.23 -30.86
N SER A 562 20.55 16.99 -30.23
CA SER A 562 21.89 17.28 -30.75
C SER A 562 22.96 16.26 -30.35
N LEU A 563 22.65 15.27 -29.51
CA LEU A 563 23.59 14.22 -29.07
C LEU A 563 23.76 13.08 -30.09
N LYS A 564 23.49 13.35 -31.38
CA LYS A 564 23.64 12.38 -32.48
C LYS A 564 25.08 11.97 -32.72
#